data_AF-A0A0B8P9Z2-F1
#
_entry.id   AF-A0A0B8P9Z2-F1
#
_cell.length_a   1.000
_cell.length_b   1.000
_cell.length_c   1.000
_cell.angle_alpha   90.00
_cell.angle_beta   90.00
_cell.angle_gamma   90.00
#
_symmetry.space_group_name_H-M   'P 1'
#
loop_
_entity.id
_entity.type
_entity.pdbx_description
1 polymer ?
#
loop_
_entity_poly.entity_id
_entity_poly.type
_entity_poly.pdbx_seq_one_letter_code
_entity_poly.pdbx_strand_id
1 'polypeptide(L)' 'MSSPRLRAQFETLFEHFNGEDSDTRIEDITEILFCTRRNARIVLNKLAEEGGLSGILRQGEGNSHSLYLSKTATR' A
#
# COMPACT_ATOMS: atom_id res chain seq x y z
N MET A 1 9.30 -11.34 -9.38
CA MET A 1 8.13 -11.92 -10.09
C MET A 1 6.92 -11.63 -9.23
N SER A 2 6.21 -10.55 -9.53
CA SER A 2 4.97 -10.18 -8.86
C SER A 2 3.97 -11.31 -9.03
N SER A 3 3.52 -11.91 -7.92
CA SER A 3 2.43 -12.88 -7.98
C SER A 3 1.18 -12.21 -8.56
N PRO A 4 0.35 -12.89 -9.39
CA PRO A 4 -0.94 -12.36 -9.85
C PRO A 4 -1.80 -11.78 -8.71
N ARG A 5 -1.69 -12.36 -7.50
CA ARG A 5 -2.36 -11.87 -6.30
C ARG A 5 -1.86 -10.49 -5.86
N LEU A 6 -0.55 -10.26 -5.89
CA LEU A 6 0.04 -8.99 -5.48
C LEU A 6 -0.36 -7.86 -6.46
N ARG A 7 -0.40 -8.18 -7.76
CA ARG A 7 -0.86 -7.25 -8.79
C ARG A 7 -2.33 -6.86 -8.61
N ALA A 8 -3.21 -7.83 -8.37
CA ALA A 8 -4.63 -7.53 -8.10
C ALA A 8 -4.81 -6.65 -6.84
N GLN A 9 -4.01 -6.88 -5.80
CA GLN A 9 -4.01 -6.05 -4.59
C GLN A 9 -3.53 -4.62 -4.88
N PHE A 10 -2.52 -4.45 -5.72
CA PHE A 10 -2.09 -3.13 -6.20
C PHE A 10 -3.21 -2.44 -6.98
N GLU A 11 -3.80 -3.11 -7.97
CA GLU A 11 -4.89 -2.56 -8.79
C GLU A 11 -6.08 -2.12 -7.91
N THR A 12 -6.46 -2.93 -6.92
CA THR A 12 -7.54 -2.59 -5.97
C THR A 12 -7.23 -1.32 -5.18
N LEU A 13 -6.01 -1.20 -4.62
CA LEU A 13 -5.60 0.00 -3.89
C LEU A 13 -5.53 1.20 -4.82
N PHE A 14 -4.97 1.02 -6.02
CA PHE A 14 -4.81 2.08 -7.00
C PHE A 14 -6.15 2.65 -7.46
N GLU A 15 -7.13 1.79 -7.77
CA GLU A 15 -8.49 2.21 -8.12
C GLU A 15 -9.19 2.91 -6.95
N HIS A 16 -9.04 2.40 -5.72
CA HIS A 16 -9.65 3.00 -4.54
C HIS A 16 -9.15 4.43 -4.27
N PHE A 17 -7.84 4.65 -4.39
CA PHE A 17 -7.24 5.97 -4.21
C PHE A 17 -7.21 6.82 -5.48
N ASN A 18 -7.80 6.34 -6.59
CA ASN A 18 -7.78 7.00 -7.90
C ASN A 18 -6.35 7.37 -8.38
N GLY A 19 -5.34 6.62 -7.92
CA GLY A 19 -3.93 6.91 -8.12
C GLY A 19 -3.47 8.26 -7.55
N GLU A 20 -4.16 8.81 -6.56
CA GLU A 20 -3.76 10.02 -5.82
C GLU A 20 -3.04 9.66 -4.52
N ASP A 21 -2.18 10.56 -4.06
CA ASP A 21 -1.54 10.43 -2.75
C ASP A 21 -2.60 10.59 -1.65
N SER A 22 -2.68 9.62 -0.75
CA SER A 22 -3.65 9.63 0.35
C SER A 22 -3.00 9.17 1.65
N ASP A 23 -3.11 9.97 2.71
CA ASP A 23 -2.71 9.59 4.06
C ASP A 23 -3.65 8.48 4.57
N THR A 24 -3.20 7.24 4.43
CA THR A 24 -4.04 6.05 4.65
C THR A 24 -3.49 5.22 5.79
N ARG A 25 -4.36 4.81 6.72
CA ARG A 25 -3.98 3.93 7.84
C ARG A 25 -3.96 2.47 7.40
N ILE A 26 -3.19 1.64 8.10
CA ILE A 26 -3.21 0.18 7.84
C ILE A 26 -4.60 -0.42 8.07
N GLU A 27 -5.37 0.12 9.01
CA GLU A 27 -6.75 -0.31 9.24
C GLU A 27 -7.63 -0.11 7.99
N ASP A 28 -7.51 1.03 7.31
CA ASP A 28 -8.27 1.31 6.09
C ASP A 28 -7.87 0.34 4.96
N ILE A 29 -6.57 0.03 4.86
CA ILE A 29 -6.04 -0.95 3.89
C ILE A 29 -6.58 -2.35 4.17
N THR A 30 -6.76 -2.71 5.45
CA THR A 30 -7.35 -4.01 5.80
C THR A 30 -8.81 -4.13 5.39
N GLU A 31 -9.57 -3.02 5.46
CA GLU A 31 -10.94 -2.96 4.98
C GLU A 31 -11.00 -3.03 3.44
N ILE A 32 -10.11 -2.33 2.74
CA ILE A 32 -10.06 -2.33 1.26
C ILE A 32 -9.66 -3.71 0.71
N LEU A 33 -8.61 -4.32 1.28
CA LEU A 33 -8.07 -5.59 0.80
C LEU A 33 -8.70 -6.82 1.46
N PHE A 34 -9.67 -6.63 2.35
CA PHE A 34 -10.31 -7.67 3.16
C PHE A 34 -9.29 -8.63 3.78
N CYS A 35 -8.27 -8.07 4.44
CA CYS A 35 -7.15 -8.85 4.95
C CYS A 35 -6.74 -8.43 6.37
N THR A 36 -5.88 -9.21 7.02
CA THR A 36 -5.39 -8.85 8.35
C THR A 36 -4.33 -7.74 8.26
N ARG A 37 -4.13 -6.97 9.35
CA ARG A 37 -3.08 -5.95 9.41
C ARG A 37 -1.69 -6.49 9.08
N ARG A 38 -1.41 -7.75 9.46
CA ARG A 38 -0.16 -8.45 9.10
C ARG A 38 -0.05 -8.64 7.60
N ASN A 39 -1.12 -9.10 6.94
CA ASN A 39 -1.13 -9.27 5.49
C ASN A 39 -0.99 -7.93 4.77
N ALA A 40 -1.72 -6.89 5.19
CA ALA A 40 -1.59 -5.54 4.64
C ALA A 40 -0.14 -5.06 4.68
N ARG A 41 0.55 -5.19 5.83
CA ARG A 41 1.98 -4.86 5.94
C ARG A 41 2.87 -5.64 4.98
N ILE A 42 2.65 -6.95 4.84
CA ILE A 42 3.42 -7.79 3.92
C ILE A 42 3.20 -7.33 2.46
N VAL A 43 1.95 -7.04 2.09
CA VAL A 43 1.60 -6.57 0.75
C VAL A 43 2.27 -5.23 0.48
N LEU A 44 2.15 -4.26 1.39
CA LEU A 44 2.77 -2.95 1.24
C LEU A 44 4.30 -3.05 1.10
N ASN A 45 4.95 -3.85 1.94
CA ASN A 45 6.40 -4.07 1.84
C ASN A 45 6.78 -4.66 0.47
N LYS A 46 6.04 -5.66 -0.01
CA LYS A 46 6.30 -6.26 -1.33
C LYS A 46 6.08 -5.27 -2.47
N LEU A 47 5.03 -4.46 -2.40
CA LEU A 47 4.77 -3.41 -3.40
C LEU A 47 5.87 -2.35 -3.40
N ALA A 48 6.41 -2.00 -2.23
CA ALA A 48 7.55 -1.10 -2.13
C ALA A 48 8.85 -1.71 -2.69
N GLU A 49 9.13 -2.99 -2.38
CA GLU A 49 10.28 -3.74 -2.92
C GLU A 49 10.23 -3.85 -4.46
N GLU A 50 9.04 -4.00 -5.04
CA GLU A 50 8.85 -4.08 -6.49
C GLU A 50 8.80 -2.71 -7.20
N GLY A 51 8.94 -1.60 -6.45
CA GLY A 51 8.92 -0.24 -7.00
C GLY A 51 7.53 0.32 -7.31
N GLY A 52 6.46 -0.36 -6.87
CA GLY A 52 5.08 0.11 -7.00
C GLY A 52 4.66 1.18 -5.99
N LEU A 53 5.41 1.33 -4.89
CA LEU A 53 5.19 2.35 -3.86
C LEU A 53 6.55 2.93 -3.43
N SER A 54 6.80 4.23 -3.65
CA SER A 54 8.09 4.81 -3.27
C SER A 54 8.16 5.34 -1.84
N GLY A 55 7.09 5.23 -1.04
CA GLY A 55 7.07 5.83 0.30
C GLY A 55 6.16 5.13 1.31
N ILE A 56 6.60 4.04 1.92
CA ILE A 56 6.09 3.68 3.25
C ILE A 56 6.78 4.61 4.26
N LEU A 57 6.32 5.86 4.36
CA LEU A 57 6.84 6.81 5.35
C LEU A 57 6.35 6.37 6.74
N ARG A 58 7.22 5.64 7.43
CA ARG A 58 7.00 5.18 8.80
C ARG A 58 7.20 6.36 9.76
N GLN A 59 6.19 7.22 9.91
CA GLN A 59 6.25 8.32 10.88
C GLN A 59 5.44 7.99 12.15
N GLY A 60 6.13 8.08 13.29
CA GLY A 60 5.53 8.34 14.60
C GLY A 60 5.31 7.13 15.51
N GLU A 61 6.02 7.11 16.64
CA GLU A 61 5.55 6.46 17.85
C GLU A 61 4.08 6.80 18.11
N GLY A 62 3.25 5.79 18.37
CA GLY A 62 1.82 5.98 18.66
C GLY A 62 0.88 5.61 17.51
N ASN A 63 0.81 4.31 17.19
CA ASN A 63 -0.34 3.64 16.55
C ASN A 63 -0.97 4.29 15.30
N SER A 64 -0.21 5.09 14.54
CA SER A 64 -0.65 5.69 13.29
C SER A 64 0.38 5.38 12.21
N HIS A 65 -0.07 4.74 11.15
CA HIS A 65 0.77 4.32 10.04
C HIS A 65 0.26 5.07 8.83
N SER A 66 0.79 6.26 8.58
CA SER A 66 0.49 7.05 7.39
C SER A 66 1.21 6.45 6.18
N LEU A 67 0.45 5.97 5.20
CA LEU A 67 0.98 5.49 3.92
C LEU A 67 0.95 6.61 2.88
N TYR A 68 1.99 6.74 2.05
CA TYR A 68 1.96 7.58 0.85
C TYR A 68 2.06 6.70 -0.40
N LEU A 69 1.02 6.71 -1.23
CA LEU A 69 0.96 5.99 -2.51
C LEU A 69 1.48 6.89 -3.66
N SER A 70 2.78 7.16 -3.70
CA SER A 70 3.35 7.99 -4.78
C SER A 70 3.44 7.22 -6.11
N LYS A 71 2.94 7.85 -7.18
CA LYS A 71 2.94 7.40 -8.59
C LYS A 71 4.32 7.15 -9.23
N THR A 72 5.39 7.12 -8.45
CA THR A 72 6.77 6.99 -8.95
C THR A 72 7.14 5.54 -9.29
N ALA A 73 6.28 4.85 -10.04
CA ALA A 73 6.72 3.78 -10.92
C ALA A 73 7.09 4.44 -12.26
N THR A 74 8.39 4.71 -12.41
CA THR A 74 9.04 5.28 -13.59
C THR A 74 8.47 4.74 -14.91
N ARG A 75 8.06 5.70 -15.76
CA ARG A 75 8.10 5.74 -17.23
C ARG A 75 8.46 4.46 -17.99
#